data_AF-A0A1I0G6P0-F1
#
_entry.id   AF-A0A1I0G6P0-F1
#
_cell.length_a   1.000
_cell.length_b   1.000
_cell.length_c   1.000
_cell.angle_alpha   90.00
_cell.angle_beta   90.00
_cell.angle_gamma   90.00
#
_symmetry.space_group_name_H-M   'P 1'
#
loop_
_entity.id
_entity.type
_entity.pdbx_description
1 polymer ?
#
loop_
_entity_poly.entity_id
_entity_poly.type
_entity_poly.pdbx_seq_one_letter_code
_entity_poly.pdbx_strand_id
1 'polypeptide(L)'
;MRKLIMLAGMVALAGCQSTIPLPQDWDEYSYNDRLNKIKTNVEPKMLLGEPQGMMAMAIYYSKQKSQIERQKAVPIYQELVERKNKDAIILYAIETIDGTYGIASDDVYLQHRDFIKAQDPALDIKYTQNKQKWEKVYSDKFAQLVDFYNDAMPLCEQPLKDTPQSLSKTTDRLIPTYINHCLLSHSYNEETVKARLLAAAKYQALSCNDASKVCMSQGYRALANNNLGDDKKSRYATAIAVRNLYKKHSNSFKLYADKYSGIYLSPKASSALSSALDYSGEDNYEKAVQVLETALNQPKMTRYDKAYLNQILALMWGNKVKNFDDPNDVKKVINYQEKALAANILGPVDTRKLEIQLAQLYFASEDTDKYLSLMASLFQQNDEISVIPQETLNAMLALNKQQADSDIAAAQ
;
A
#
# COMPACT_ATOMS: atom_id res chain seq x y z
N MET A 1 -13.89 27.47 -7.79
CA MET A 1 -14.42 26.55 -8.83
C MET A 1 -13.32 25.65 -9.37
N ARG A 2 -13.00 24.56 -8.67
CA ARG A 2 -12.28 23.39 -9.21
C ARG A 2 -12.98 22.16 -8.62
N LYS A 3 -14.04 21.74 -9.30
CA LYS A 3 -14.83 20.53 -9.10
C LYS A 3 -14.35 19.50 -10.13
N LEU A 4 -14.45 18.21 -9.76
CA LEU A 4 -14.35 17.02 -10.60
C LEU A 4 -12.99 16.74 -11.26
N ILE A 5 -12.36 15.62 -10.87
CA ILE A 5 -11.93 14.50 -11.73
C ILE A 5 -11.35 13.40 -10.79
N MET A 6 -11.51 12.15 -11.20
CA MET A 6 -11.15 10.88 -10.52
C MET A 6 -12.20 10.23 -9.61
N LEU A 7 -13.44 10.24 -10.08
CA LEU A 7 -14.34 9.09 -9.96
C LEU A 7 -14.87 8.79 -11.38
N ALA A 8 -13.96 8.37 -12.25
CA ALA A 8 -14.24 7.96 -13.63
C ALA A 8 -13.05 7.11 -14.12
N GLY A 9 -13.05 5.85 -13.70
CA GLY A 9 -12.04 4.87 -14.11
C GLY A 9 -12.62 3.51 -14.46
N MET A 10 -13.95 3.36 -14.48
CA MET A 10 -14.65 2.22 -15.08
C MET A 10 -15.99 2.71 -15.63
N VAL A 11 -16.30 2.29 -16.85
CA VAL A 11 -17.57 2.47 -17.57
C VAL A 11 -17.75 3.81 -18.31
N ALA A 12 -17.02 4.00 -19.42
CA ALA A 12 -17.52 4.69 -20.63
C ALA A 12 -16.52 4.58 -21.80
N LEU A 13 -16.35 3.39 -22.37
CA LEU A 13 -15.99 3.21 -23.77
C LEU A 13 -16.75 2.00 -24.31
N ALA A 14 -18.00 2.21 -24.68
CA ALA A 14 -18.68 1.34 -25.63
C ALA A 14 -18.46 1.90 -27.03
N GLY A 15 -18.07 1.05 -27.98
CA GLY A 15 -18.26 1.33 -29.41
C GLY A 15 -17.01 1.36 -30.28
N CYS A 16 -16.27 0.26 -30.35
CA CYS A 16 -15.85 -0.31 -31.64
C CYS A 16 -15.62 -1.81 -31.45
N GLN A 17 -16.41 -2.61 -32.17
CA GLN A 17 -16.43 -4.06 -32.14
C GLN A 17 -15.06 -4.62 -32.54
N SER A 18 -14.38 -5.24 -31.58
CA SER A 18 -13.64 -6.47 -31.83
C SER A 18 -13.91 -7.39 -30.65
N THR A 19 -14.85 -8.32 -30.83
CA THR A 19 -15.09 -9.41 -29.89
C THR A 19 -13.90 -10.36 -30.00
N ILE A 20 -12.82 -10.06 -29.29
CA ILE A 20 -11.80 -11.04 -28.98
C ILE A 20 -12.42 -11.95 -27.90
N PRO A 21 -12.55 -13.26 -28.12
CA PRO A 21 -12.96 -14.17 -27.06
C PRO A 21 -11.94 -14.04 -25.94
N LEU A 22 -12.39 -13.62 -24.75
CA LEU A 22 -11.55 -13.72 -23.57
C LEU A 22 -11.34 -15.22 -23.31
N PRO A 23 -10.08 -15.71 -23.26
CA PRO A 23 -9.82 -17.12 -22.97
C PRO A 23 -10.49 -17.50 -21.64
N GLN A 24 -11.12 -18.68 -21.58
CA GLN A 24 -11.87 -19.15 -20.41
C GLN A 24 -10.97 -19.64 -19.25
N ASP A 25 -9.65 -19.71 -19.45
CA ASP A 25 -8.73 -20.39 -18.54
C ASP A 25 -7.79 -19.43 -17.79
N TRP A 26 -8.37 -18.46 -17.06
CA TRP A 26 -7.61 -17.60 -16.14
C TRP A 26 -7.78 -18.12 -14.72
N ASP A 27 -7.04 -19.18 -14.42
CA ASP A 27 -6.74 -19.56 -13.05
C ASP A 27 -5.68 -18.61 -12.46
N GLU A 28 -5.55 -18.67 -11.14
CA GLU A 28 -4.77 -17.83 -10.22
C GLU A 28 -3.35 -17.49 -10.73
N TYR A 29 -3.23 -16.43 -11.51
CA TYR A 29 -1.92 -15.91 -11.90
C TYR A 29 -1.20 -15.31 -10.70
N SER A 30 0.00 -15.81 -10.41
CA SER A 30 0.91 -15.23 -9.43
C SER A 30 1.24 -13.76 -9.77
N TYR A 31 1.86 -13.02 -8.84
CA TYR A 31 2.33 -11.66 -9.11
C TYR A 31 3.24 -11.64 -10.36
N ASN A 32 4.10 -12.64 -10.48
CA ASN A 32 5.04 -12.80 -11.57
C ASN A 32 4.36 -13.09 -12.90
N ASP A 33 3.28 -13.89 -12.93
CA ASP A 33 2.58 -14.20 -14.18
C ASP A 33 1.88 -12.98 -14.78
N ARG A 34 1.30 -12.13 -13.92
CA ARG A 34 0.72 -10.84 -14.37
C ARG A 34 1.78 -9.89 -14.88
N LEU A 35 2.87 -9.77 -14.14
CA LEU A 35 4.02 -8.99 -14.58
C LEU A 35 4.47 -9.50 -15.96
N ASN A 36 4.64 -10.80 -16.14
CA ASN A 36 5.04 -11.40 -17.42
C ASN A 36 4.03 -11.11 -18.53
N LYS A 37 2.73 -11.14 -18.24
CA LYS A 37 1.69 -10.79 -19.20
C LYS A 37 1.68 -9.31 -19.57
N ILE A 38 1.92 -8.42 -18.59
CA ILE A 38 2.14 -6.99 -18.85
C ILE A 38 3.35 -6.84 -19.77
N LYS A 39 4.46 -7.53 -19.49
CA LYS A 39 5.65 -7.54 -20.33
C LYS A 39 5.31 -7.95 -21.76
N THR A 40 4.63 -9.09 -21.97
CA THR A 40 4.25 -9.56 -23.32
C THR A 40 3.45 -8.54 -24.11
N ASN A 41 2.57 -7.78 -23.46
CA ASN A 41 1.75 -6.77 -24.13
C ASN A 41 2.47 -5.43 -24.37
N VAL A 42 3.50 -5.13 -23.58
CA VAL A 42 4.20 -3.84 -23.58
C VAL A 42 5.51 -3.89 -24.37
N GLU A 43 6.17 -5.05 -24.40
CA GLU A 43 7.46 -5.27 -25.05
C GLU A 43 7.45 -4.92 -26.55
N PRO A 44 6.43 -5.31 -27.35
CA PRO A 44 6.36 -4.90 -28.75
C PRO A 44 6.32 -3.37 -28.91
N LYS A 45 5.58 -2.66 -28.05
CA LYS A 45 5.48 -1.18 -28.09
C LYS A 45 6.80 -0.51 -27.71
N MET A 46 7.51 -1.06 -26.73
CA MET A 46 8.86 -0.61 -26.39
C MET A 46 9.82 -0.82 -27.58
N LEU A 47 9.77 -1.97 -28.26
CA LEU A 47 10.61 -2.25 -29.42
C LEU A 47 10.32 -1.34 -30.61
N LEU A 48 9.09 -0.83 -30.72
CA LEU A 48 8.70 0.21 -31.68
C LEU A 48 9.11 1.63 -31.25
N GLY A 49 9.72 1.79 -30.08
CA GLY A 49 10.15 3.09 -29.55
C GLY A 49 9.00 3.98 -29.08
N GLU A 50 7.81 3.41 -28.81
CA GLU A 50 6.65 4.15 -28.32
C GLU A 50 6.88 4.60 -26.87
N PRO A 51 6.79 5.91 -26.54
CA PRO A 51 7.07 6.41 -25.19
C PRO A 51 6.22 5.74 -24.09
N GLN A 52 4.96 5.41 -24.37
CA GLN A 52 4.09 4.73 -23.41
C GLN A 52 4.52 3.28 -23.17
N GLY A 53 4.94 2.58 -24.22
CA GLY A 53 5.47 1.22 -24.13
C GLY A 53 6.77 1.19 -23.34
N MET A 54 7.68 2.11 -23.64
CA MET A 54 8.92 2.28 -22.90
C MET A 54 8.68 2.60 -21.42
N MET A 55 7.79 3.55 -21.11
CA MET A 55 7.47 3.92 -19.73
C MET A 55 6.90 2.73 -18.95
N ALA A 56 5.96 2.00 -19.54
CA ALA A 56 5.39 0.81 -18.92
C ALA A 56 6.43 -0.29 -18.70
N MET A 57 7.39 -0.47 -19.62
CA MET A 57 8.47 -1.44 -19.46
C MET A 57 9.48 -1.02 -18.38
N ALA A 58 9.81 0.27 -18.30
CA ALA A 58 10.67 0.81 -17.24
C ALA A 58 10.05 0.60 -15.86
N ILE A 59 8.74 0.87 -15.72
CA ILE A 59 7.98 0.58 -14.49
C ILE A 59 7.98 -0.93 -14.20
N TYR A 60 7.75 -1.77 -15.22
CA TYR A 60 7.78 -3.23 -15.04
C TYR A 60 9.12 -3.69 -14.45
N TYR A 61 10.24 -3.23 -15.02
CA TYR A 61 11.56 -3.58 -14.51
C TYR A 61 11.80 -3.00 -13.11
N SER A 62 11.40 -1.76 -12.84
CA SER A 62 11.62 -1.13 -11.53
C SER A 62 10.88 -1.82 -10.37
N LYS A 63 9.84 -2.61 -10.65
CA LYS A 63 9.09 -3.39 -9.65
C LYS A 63 9.59 -4.83 -9.46
N GLN A 64 10.63 -5.25 -10.17
CA GLN A 64 11.16 -6.60 -10.05
C GLN A 64 11.82 -6.85 -8.68
N LYS A 65 11.73 -8.08 -8.17
CA LYS A 65 12.27 -8.47 -6.86
C LYS A 65 13.79 -8.39 -6.80
N SER A 66 14.48 -8.75 -7.87
CA SER A 66 15.95 -8.71 -7.94
C SER A 66 16.47 -7.37 -8.43
N GLN A 67 17.58 -6.92 -7.85
CA GLN A 67 18.24 -5.68 -8.22
C GLN A 67 18.73 -5.66 -9.67
N ILE A 68 19.23 -6.80 -10.17
CA ILE A 68 19.70 -6.96 -11.55
C ILE A 68 18.56 -6.71 -12.55
N GLU A 69 17.36 -7.20 -12.27
CA GLU A 69 16.21 -6.95 -13.14
C GLU A 69 15.76 -5.48 -13.05
N ARG A 70 15.79 -4.87 -11.86
CA ARG A 70 15.49 -3.44 -11.70
C ARG A 70 16.44 -2.53 -12.48
N GLN A 71 17.72 -2.91 -12.59
CA GLN A 71 18.71 -2.14 -13.37
C GLN A 71 18.39 -2.05 -14.86
N LYS A 72 17.61 -2.99 -15.42
CA LYS A 72 17.16 -2.91 -16.82
C LYS A 72 16.24 -1.72 -17.09
N ALA A 73 15.62 -1.13 -16.06
CA ALA A 73 14.81 0.08 -16.20
C ALA A 73 15.65 1.33 -16.51
N VAL A 74 16.90 1.39 -16.04
CA VAL A 74 17.76 2.57 -16.12
C VAL A 74 17.95 3.10 -17.55
N PRO A 75 18.40 2.29 -18.54
CA PRO A 75 18.58 2.79 -19.90
C PRO A 75 17.27 3.27 -20.54
N ILE A 76 16.14 2.63 -20.21
CA ILE A 76 14.82 3.02 -20.73
C ILE A 76 14.39 4.38 -20.15
N TYR A 77 14.61 4.59 -18.84
CA TYR A 77 14.35 5.88 -18.21
C TYR A 77 15.25 6.99 -18.77
N GLN A 78 16.54 6.72 -18.97
CA GLN A 78 17.47 7.68 -19.57
C GLN A 78 16.99 8.15 -20.95
N GLU A 79 16.60 7.22 -21.81
CA GLU A 79 16.07 7.57 -23.14
C GLU A 79 14.75 8.38 -23.06
N LEU A 80 13.86 8.03 -22.12
CA LEU A 80 12.62 8.78 -21.90
C LEU A 80 12.88 10.20 -21.35
N VAL A 81 13.90 10.37 -20.49
CA VAL A 81 14.34 11.66 -19.97
C VAL A 81 14.90 12.54 -21.08
N GLU A 82 15.72 11.98 -21.98
CA GLU A 82 16.22 12.68 -23.18
C GLU A 82 15.06 13.15 -24.08
N ARG A 83 14.01 12.33 -24.20
CA ARG A 83 12.76 12.67 -24.89
C ARG A 83 11.86 13.63 -24.10
N LYS A 84 12.32 14.17 -22.97
CA LYS A 84 11.59 15.08 -22.07
C LYS A 84 10.26 14.53 -21.57
N ASN A 85 10.16 13.21 -21.41
CA ASN A 85 8.97 12.59 -20.83
C ASN A 85 8.85 12.98 -19.35
N LYS A 86 7.78 13.71 -19.02
CA LYS A 86 7.53 14.24 -17.67
C LYS A 86 7.55 13.16 -16.59
N ASP A 87 6.79 12.09 -16.79
CA ASP A 87 6.59 11.05 -15.78
C ASP A 87 7.88 10.26 -15.57
N ALA A 88 8.63 10.02 -16.64
CA ALA A 88 9.95 9.40 -16.55
C ALA A 88 10.94 10.24 -15.76
N ILE A 89 11.03 11.56 -16.00
CA ILE A 89 11.91 12.46 -15.24
C ILE A 89 11.60 12.38 -13.74
N ILE A 90 10.32 12.50 -13.37
CA ILE A 90 9.90 12.49 -11.97
C ILE A 90 10.15 11.13 -11.33
N LEU A 91 9.72 10.05 -11.97
CA LEU A 91 9.82 8.71 -11.40
C LEU A 91 11.27 8.24 -11.31
N TYR A 92 12.08 8.49 -12.34
CA TYR A 92 13.49 8.12 -12.34
C TYR A 92 14.27 8.88 -11.27
N ALA A 93 13.98 10.18 -11.06
CA ALA A 93 14.56 10.96 -9.98
C ALA A 93 14.23 10.37 -8.59
N ILE A 94 12.95 10.03 -8.35
CA ILE A 94 12.52 9.43 -7.07
C ILE A 94 13.18 8.06 -6.86
N GLU A 95 13.11 7.17 -7.87
CA GLU A 95 13.60 5.80 -7.74
C GLU A 95 15.12 5.74 -7.60
N THR A 96 15.86 6.70 -8.19
CA THR A 96 17.32 6.87 -8.01
C THR A 96 17.66 7.40 -6.61
N ILE A 97 16.90 8.36 -6.07
CA ILE A 97 17.08 8.81 -4.67
C ILE A 97 16.83 7.65 -3.69
N ASP A 98 15.81 6.83 -3.96
CA ASP A 98 15.44 5.68 -3.12
C ASP A 98 16.41 4.48 -3.29
N GLY A 99 17.35 4.53 -4.23
CA GLY A 99 18.31 3.47 -4.48
C GLY A 99 17.75 2.23 -5.19
N THR A 100 16.58 2.36 -5.84
CA THR A 100 15.82 1.25 -6.46
C THR A 100 16.69 0.38 -7.36
N TYR A 101 17.58 0.99 -8.14
CA TYR A 101 18.42 0.31 -9.13
C TYR A 101 19.78 -0.15 -8.58
N GLY A 102 19.98 -0.11 -7.25
CA GLY A 102 21.29 -0.39 -6.64
C GLY A 102 22.29 0.76 -6.73
N ILE A 103 21.79 1.95 -7.06
CA ILE A 103 22.53 3.21 -7.08
C ILE A 103 21.63 4.24 -6.39
N ALA A 104 22.15 4.91 -5.37
CA ALA A 104 21.46 6.00 -4.67
C ALA A 104 22.14 7.33 -5.04
N SER A 105 21.42 8.24 -5.69
CA SER A 105 21.93 9.56 -6.12
C SER A 105 20.79 10.57 -6.23
N ASP A 106 21.09 11.85 -6.01
CA ASP A 106 20.17 12.96 -6.30
C ASP A 106 20.47 13.70 -7.61
N ASP A 107 21.41 13.23 -8.44
CA ASP A 107 21.85 13.90 -9.67
C ASP A 107 20.70 14.15 -10.64
N VAL A 108 19.89 13.11 -10.93
CA VAL A 108 18.73 13.22 -11.83
C VAL A 108 17.73 14.26 -11.32
N TYR A 109 17.50 14.26 -10.00
CA TYR A 109 16.63 15.24 -9.37
C TYR A 109 17.19 16.66 -9.51
N LEU A 110 18.47 16.85 -9.19
CA LEU A 110 19.12 18.16 -9.21
C LEU A 110 19.21 18.73 -10.64
N GLN A 111 19.54 17.90 -11.62
CA GLN A 111 19.57 18.26 -13.03
C GLN A 111 18.21 18.76 -13.54
N HIS A 112 17.11 18.20 -13.03
CA HIS A 112 15.75 18.51 -13.47
C HIS A 112 14.91 19.25 -12.43
N ARG A 113 15.53 19.82 -11.39
CA ARG A 113 14.81 20.32 -10.21
C ARG A 113 13.76 21.37 -10.54
N ASP A 114 14.10 22.35 -11.39
CA ASP A 114 13.16 23.42 -11.74
C ASP A 114 11.94 22.89 -12.48
N PHE A 115 12.14 21.91 -13.37
CA PHE A 115 11.06 21.20 -14.04
C PHE A 115 10.20 20.42 -13.04
N ILE A 116 10.82 19.63 -12.16
CA ILE A 116 10.12 18.84 -11.14
C ILE A 116 9.31 19.76 -10.24
N LYS A 117 9.89 20.85 -9.75
CA LYS A 117 9.21 21.84 -8.90
C LYS A 117 8.01 22.49 -9.58
N ALA A 118 8.10 22.77 -10.88
CA ALA A 118 6.97 23.32 -11.65
C ALA A 118 5.84 22.30 -11.83
N GLN A 119 6.16 21.02 -11.97
CA GLN A 119 5.19 19.95 -12.23
C GLN A 119 4.60 19.34 -10.95
N ASP A 120 5.40 19.21 -9.90
CA ASP A 120 5.06 18.65 -8.59
C ASP A 120 5.79 19.42 -7.47
N PRO A 121 5.26 20.59 -7.06
CA PRO A 121 5.85 21.38 -5.98
C PRO A 121 5.91 20.64 -4.64
N ALA A 122 4.97 19.72 -4.40
CA ALA A 122 4.92 18.94 -3.16
C ALA A 122 6.11 18.00 -3.05
N LEU A 123 6.56 17.43 -4.17
CA LEU A 123 7.76 16.62 -4.23
C LEU A 123 9.02 17.44 -3.90
N ASP A 124 9.18 18.66 -4.41
CA ASP A 124 10.35 19.51 -4.09
C ASP A 124 10.39 19.94 -2.63
N ILE A 125 9.22 20.28 -2.06
CA ILE A 125 9.08 20.55 -0.63
C ILE A 125 9.50 19.32 0.18
N LYS A 126 8.97 18.14 -0.17
CA LYS A 126 9.28 16.88 0.53
C LYS A 126 10.77 16.52 0.44
N TYR A 127 11.38 16.64 -0.75
CA TYR A 127 12.81 16.41 -0.94
C TYR A 127 13.64 17.36 -0.07
N THR A 128 13.35 18.67 -0.13
CA THR A 128 14.10 19.70 0.61
C THR A 128 14.01 19.47 2.12
N GLN A 129 12.80 19.21 2.64
CA GLN A 129 12.58 18.92 4.05
C GLN A 129 13.30 17.64 4.49
N ASN A 130 13.23 16.57 3.68
CA ASN A 130 13.93 15.32 3.98
C ASN A 130 15.45 15.50 3.97
N LYS A 131 15.98 16.23 2.98
CA LYS A 131 17.41 16.55 2.89
C LYS A 131 17.88 17.30 4.14
N GLN A 132 17.23 18.40 4.50
CA GLN A 132 17.55 19.18 5.70
C GLN A 132 17.44 18.34 6.98
N LYS A 133 16.39 17.52 7.10
CA LYS A 133 16.20 16.62 8.24
C LYS A 133 17.38 15.66 8.39
N TRP A 134 17.79 15.02 7.30
CA TRP A 134 18.87 14.03 7.34
C TRP A 134 20.25 14.66 7.45
N GLU A 135 20.50 15.82 6.85
CA GLU A 135 21.73 16.60 7.08
C GLU A 135 21.89 16.94 8.57
N LYS A 136 20.80 17.34 9.24
CA LYS A 136 20.80 17.55 10.69
C LYS A 136 21.09 16.26 11.47
N VAL A 137 20.48 15.14 11.11
CA VAL A 137 20.77 13.84 11.76
C VAL A 137 22.24 13.44 11.56
N TYR A 138 22.78 13.64 10.37
CA TYR A 138 24.19 13.39 10.06
C TYR A 138 25.13 14.26 10.89
N SER A 139 24.78 15.53 11.10
CA SER A 139 25.53 16.44 11.97
C SER A 139 25.45 16.01 13.44
N ASP A 140 24.23 15.83 13.95
CA ASP A 140 23.96 15.75 15.39
C ASP A 140 24.10 14.33 15.95
N LYS A 141 23.91 13.30 15.11
CA LYS A 141 23.82 11.88 15.52
C LYS A 141 24.71 10.96 14.68
N PHE A 142 25.82 11.47 14.14
CA PHE A 142 26.71 10.70 13.26
C PHE A 142 27.15 9.35 13.86
N ALA A 143 27.55 9.31 15.13
CA ALA A 143 27.98 8.07 15.78
C ALA A 143 26.87 7.00 15.78
N GLN A 144 25.64 7.39 16.15
CA GLN A 144 24.49 6.47 16.14
C GLN A 144 24.12 6.02 14.71
N LEU A 145 24.40 6.85 13.70
CA LEU A 145 24.21 6.52 12.30
C LEU A 145 25.25 5.50 11.81
N VAL A 146 26.51 5.64 12.24
CA VAL A 146 27.57 4.65 12.00
C VAL A 146 27.22 3.32 12.66
N ASP A 147 26.73 3.33 13.90
CA ASP A 147 26.29 2.13 14.60
C ASP A 147 25.14 1.43 13.84
N PHE A 148 24.12 2.21 13.43
CA PHE A 148 23.05 1.70 12.57
C PHE A 148 23.62 1.08 11.28
N TYR A 149 24.52 1.80 10.60
CA TYR A 149 25.09 1.37 9.32
C TYR A 149 25.79 0.01 9.43
N ASN A 150 26.68 -0.13 10.42
CA ASN A 150 27.46 -1.34 10.65
C ASN A 150 26.57 -2.54 10.98
N ASP A 151 25.54 -2.34 11.80
CA ASP A 151 24.60 -3.40 12.17
C ASP A 151 23.68 -3.80 11.01
N ALA A 152 23.27 -2.82 10.19
CA ALA A 152 22.25 -2.99 9.18
C ALA A 152 22.78 -3.48 7.83
N MET A 153 23.99 -3.10 7.45
CA MET A 153 24.57 -3.43 6.16
C MET A 153 24.60 -4.95 5.88
N PRO A 154 25.04 -5.83 6.81
CA PRO A 154 25.04 -7.28 6.58
C PRO A 154 23.63 -7.89 6.43
N LEU A 155 22.59 -7.17 6.86
CA LEU A 155 21.20 -7.62 6.81
C LEU A 155 20.49 -7.19 5.52
N CYS A 156 21.11 -6.34 4.71
CA CYS A 156 20.58 -5.91 3.42
C CYS A 156 20.96 -6.94 2.34
N GLU A 157 19.97 -7.68 1.83
CA GLU A 157 20.16 -8.72 0.83
C GLU A 157 20.49 -8.19 -0.58
N GLN A 158 20.25 -6.89 -0.81
CA GLN A 158 20.47 -6.23 -2.09
C GLN A 158 21.21 -4.91 -1.85
N PRO A 159 22.51 -4.93 -1.49
CA PRO A 159 23.28 -3.72 -1.20
C PRO A 159 23.50 -2.86 -2.45
N LEU A 160 23.86 -1.58 -2.29
CA LEU A 160 24.26 -0.74 -3.43
C LEU A 160 25.57 -1.28 -4.01
N LYS A 161 25.75 -1.10 -5.32
CA LYS A 161 26.94 -1.58 -6.05
C LYS A 161 28.25 -1.09 -5.40
N ASP A 162 28.29 0.18 -5.00
CA ASP A 162 29.48 0.84 -4.46
C ASP A 162 29.28 1.20 -2.97
N THR A 163 28.69 0.29 -2.20
CA THR A 163 28.48 0.47 -0.76
C THR A 163 29.85 0.58 -0.04
N PRO A 164 30.15 1.70 0.65
CA PRO A 164 31.45 1.89 1.28
C PRO A 164 31.63 0.96 2.48
N GLN A 165 32.84 0.50 2.77
CA GLN A 165 33.07 -0.34 3.97
C GLN A 165 32.78 0.39 5.29
N SER A 166 32.88 1.71 5.29
CA SER A 166 32.62 2.57 6.45
C SER A 166 31.92 3.85 6.03
N LEU A 167 30.99 4.33 6.87
CA LEU A 167 30.36 5.63 6.68
C LEU A 167 31.33 6.74 7.09
N SER A 168 31.59 7.70 6.20
CA SER A 168 32.32 8.94 6.50
C SER A 168 31.35 10.11 6.61
N LYS A 169 31.77 11.23 7.23
CA LYS A 169 30.93 12.45 7.31
C LYS A 169 30.65 13.08 5.93
N THR A 170 31.48 12.74 4.94
CA THR A 170 31.32 13.14 3.54
C THR A 170 30.53 12.11 2.72
N THR A 171 30.20 10.95 3.31
CA THR A 171 29.45 9.89 2.63
C THR A 171 28.01 10.33 2.42
N ASP A 172 27.50 10.03 1.23
CA ASP A 172 26.22 10.49 0.74
C ASP A 172 25.06 10.10 1.67
N ARG A 173 24.27 11.09 2.08
CA ARG A 173 23.13 10.98 3.02
C ARG A 173 22.11 9.92 2.62
N LEU A 174 22.14 9.53 1.36
CA LEU A 174 21.27 8.55 0.74
C LEU A 174 21.62 7.11 1.15
N ILE A 175 22.86 6.81 1.52
CA ILE A 175 23.29 5.42 1.81
C ILE A 175 22.53 4.82 3.01
N PRO A 176 22.51 5.41 4.21
CA PRO A 176 21.73 4.87 5.33
C PRO A 176 20.22 4.85 5.05
N THR A 177 19.73 5.81 4.27
CA THR A 177 18.34 5.84 3.81
C THR A 177 18.02 4.62 2.96
N TYR A 178 18.92 4.30 2.02
CA TYR A 178 18.83 3.11 1.20
C TYR A 178 18.91 1.83 2.04
N ILE A 179 19.88 1.72 2.96
CA ILE A 179 20.01 0.52 3.80
C ILE A 179 18.70 0.26 4.54
N ASN A 180 18.10 1.28 5.19
CA ASN A 180 16.79 1.11 5.81
C ASN A 180 15.68 0.75 4.80
N HIS A 181 15.72 1.29 3.58
CA HIS A 181 14.80 0.88 2.51
C HIS A 181 15.00 -0.61 2.15
N CYS A 182 16.23 -1.07 1.98
CA CYS A 182 16.60 -2.43 1.64
C CYS A 182 16.12 -3.43 2.70
N LEU A 183 16.34 -3.14 3.99
CA LEU A 183 15.88 -3.99 5.09
C LEU A 183 14.36 -4.23 5.05
N LEU A 184 13.60 -3.18 4.70
CA LEU A 184 12.14 -3.17 4.77
C LEU A 184 11.47 -3.57 3.45
N SER A 185 12.12 -3.37 2.30
CA SER A 185 11.50 -3.53 0.97
C SER A 185 12.14 -4.65 0.14
N HIS A 186 13.41 -5.00 0.37
CA HIS A 186 14.21 -5.84 -0.55
C HIS A 186 14.92 -7.02 0.11
N SER A 187 14.68 -7.21 1.41
CA SER A 187 15.21 -8.35 2.16
C SER A 187 14.05 -9.21 2.63
N TYR A 188 14.17 -10.53 2.42
CA TYR A 188 13.06 -11.48 2.58
C TYR A 188 13.43 -12.72 3.39
N ASN A 189 14.69 -12.85 3.83
CA ASN A 189 15.11 -13.95 4.69
C ASN A 189 14.35 -13.89 6.03
N GLU A 190 13.68 -15.00 6.35
CA GLU A 190 12.89 -15.15 7.57
C GLU A 190 13.76 -15.15 8.82
N GLU A 191 14.95 -15.77 8.76
CA GLU A 191 15.88 -15.87 9.87
C GLU A 191 16.37 -14.49 10.35
N THR A 192 16.42 -13.53 9.43
CA THR A 192 16.90 -12.17 9.71
C THR A 192 15.79 -11.18 10.01
N VAL A 193 14.50 -11.55 9.88
CA VAL A 193 13.38 -10.60 9.95
C VAL A 193 13.37 -9.80 11.27
N LYS A 194 13.65 -10.45 12.40
CA LYS A 194 13.76 -9.79 13.71
C LYS A 194 14.90 -8.77 13.73
N ALA A 195 16.09 -9.18 13.28
CA ALA A 195 17.26 -8.30 13.23
C ALA A 195 17.03 -7.11 12.29
N ARG A 196 16.40 -7.33 11.13
CA ARG A 196 16.03 -6.28 10.17
C ARG A 196 15.07 -5.27 10.78
N LEU A 197 14.04 -5.72 11.51
CA LEU A 197 13.10 -4.85 12.20
C LEU A 197 13.77 -4.05 13.33
N LEU A 198 14.68 -4.66 14.10
CA LEU A 198 15.47 -3.96 15.12
C LEU A 198 16.39 -2.90 14.50
N ALA A 199 17.05 -3.20 13.38
CA ALA A 199 17.87 -2.23 12.65
C ALA A 199 17.04 -1.08 12.09
N ALA A 200 15.87 -1.37 11.49
CA ALA A 200 14.92 -0.35 11.06
C ALA A 200 14.43 0.51 12.24
N ALA A 201 14.22 -0.09 13.41
CA ALA A 201 13.89 0.66 14.62
C ALA A 201 15.00 1.63 15.04
N LYS A 202 16.27 1.21 14.98
CA LYS A 202 17.42 2.09 15.26
C LYS A 202 17.43 3.28 14.30
N TYR A 203 17.27 3.03 13.00
CA TYR A 203 17.19 4.10 12.00
C TYR A 203 16.05 5.09 12.25
N GLN A 204 14.83 4.59 12.52
CA GLN A 204 13.69 5.47 12.77
C GLN A 204 13.89 6.33 14.03
N ALA A 205 14.54 5.79 15.07
CA ALA A 205 14.84 6.52 16.30
C ALA A 205 15.74 7.74 16.07
N LEU A 206 16.65 7.70 15.10
CA LEU A 206 17.51 8.84 14.75
C LEU A 206 16.68 10.06 14.35
N SER A 207 15.51 9.83 13.76
CA SER A 207 14.65 10.85 13.16
C SER A 207 13.48 11.27 14.06
N CYS A 208 13.26 10.56 15.16
CA CYS A 208 12.23 10.85 16.17
C CYS A 208 12.77 11.85 17.20
N ASN A 209 12.53 13.14 16.97
CA ASN A 209 13.00 14.20 17.87
C ASN A 209 11.88 14.82 18.72
N ASP A 210 10.63 14.42 18.48
CA ASP A 210 9.45 15.00 19.11
C ASP A 210 8.75 13.97 20.01
N ALA A 211 8.87 14.14 21.33
CA ALA A 211 8.27 13.24 22.31
C ALA A 211 6.72 13.23 22.27
N SER A 212 6.11 14.28 21.70
CA SER A 212 4.65 14.38 21.53
C SER A 212 4.14 13.49 20.40
N LYS A 213 5.00 13.05 19.47
CA LYS A 213 4.63 12.20 18.34
C LYS A 213 4.94 10.74 18.60
N VAL A 214 4.06 9.86 18.13
CA VAL A 214 4.30 8.42 18.16
C VAL A 214 5.46 8.09 17.22
N CYS A 215 6.52 7.49 17.75
CA CYS A 215 7.70 7.15 16.98
C CYS A 215 7.59 5.73 16.40
N MET A 216 7.69 5.61 15.07
CA MET A 216 7.65 4.31 14.36
C MET A 216 8.73 3.33 14.85
N SER A 217 9.83 3.82 15.43
CA SER A 217 10.86 2.98 16.06
C SER A 217 10.27 2.03 17.12
N GLN A 218 9.34 2.51 17.95
CA GLN A 218 8.70 1.69 18.98
C GLN A 218 7.91 0.55 18.35
N GLY A 219 7.17 0.85 17.27
CA GLY A 219 6.41 -0.16 16.53
C GLY A 219 7.30 -1.23 15.89
N TYR A 220 8.46 -0.85 15.32
CA TYR A 220 9.39 -1.84 14.78
C TYR A 220 10.02 -2.73 15.86
N ARG A 221 10.34 -2.19 17.04
CA ARG A 221 10.80 -3.00 18.19
C ARG A 221 9.71 -3.93 18.68
N ALA A 222 8.48 -3.44 18.78
CA ALA A 222 7.31 -4.21 19.16
C ALA A 222 7.12 -5.43 18.25
N LEU A 223 7.18 -5.20 16.93
CA LEU A 223 7.09 -6.28 15.94
C LEU A 223 8.25 -7.27 16.01
N ALA A 224 9.49 -6.80 16.28
CA ALA A 224 10.63 -7.70 16.38
C ALA A 224 10.60 -8.60 17.62
N ASN A 225 10.06 -8.07 18.73
CA ASN A 225 10.11 -8.70 20.06
C ASN A 225 8.81 -9.43 20.43
N ASN A 226 7.84 -9.53 19.51
CA ASN A 226 6.52 -10.08 19.79
C ASN A 226 5.81 -9.40 20.99
N ASN A 227 5.99 -8.09 21.14
CA ASN A 227 5.34 -7.29 22.18
C ASN A 227 4.62 -6.12 21.51
N LEU A 228 3.33 -6.28 21.25
CA LEU A 228 2.53 -5.31 20.50
C LEU A 228 2.27 -4.00 21.25
N GLY A 229 2.73 -3.88 22.51
CA GLY A 229 2.64 -2.71 23.38
C GLY A 229 1.39 -2.71 24.25
N ASP A 230 1.51 -2.51 25.55
CA ASP A 230 0.39 -2.67 26.50
C ASP A 230 -0.52 -1.44 26.60
N ASP A 231 -0.01 -0.26 26.25
CA ASP A 231 -0.76 0.99 26.24
C ASP A 231 -1.17 1.43 24.81
N LYS A 232 -2.20 2.28 24.73
CA LYS A 232 -2.74 2.78 23.45
C LYS A 232 -1.69 3.44 22.55
N LYS A 233 -0.74 4.20 23.12
CA LYS A 233 0.30 4.91 22.33
C LYS A 233 1.30 3.91 21.73
N SER A 234 1.75 2.94 22.53
CA SER A 234 2.63 1.86 22.07
C SER A 234 1.95 0.98 21.03
N ARG A 235 0.68 0.62 21.25
CA ARG A 235 -0.13 -0.16 20.30
C ARG A 235 -0.30 0.56 18.97
N TYR A 236 -0.56 1.87 19.00
CA TYR A 236 -0.64 2.70 17.80
C TYR A 236 0.71 2.80 17.06
N ALA A 237 1.84 2.81 17.77
CA ALA A 237 3.16 2.75 17.15
C ALA A 237 3.36 1.47 16.33
N THR A 238 2.94 0.33 16.89
CA THR A 238 2.92 -0.98 16.22
C THR A 238 2.06 -0.92 14.96
N ALA A 239 0.85 -0.36 15.06
CA ALA A 239 -0.05 -0.17 13.91
C ALA A 239 0.60 0.67 12.80
N ILE A 240 1.30 1.76 13.13
CA ILE A 240 2.03 2.58 12.16
C ILE A 240 3.13 1.76 11.44
N ALA A 241 3.88 0.95 12.18
CA ALA A 241 4.94 0.11 11.61
C ALA A 241 4.38 -0.95 10.66
N VAL A 242 3.31 -1.64 11.05
CA VAL A 242 2.57 -2.60 10.22
C VAL A 242 2.05 -1.93 8.96
N ARG A 243 1.45 -0.73 9.08
CA ARG A 243 0.99 0.05 7.92
C ARG A 243 2.12 0.39 6.96
N ASN A 244 3.28 0.75 7.49
CA ASN A 244 4.45 1.09 6.66
C ASN A 244 4.98 -0.14 5.91
N LEU A 245 5.09 -1.29 6.58
CA LEU A 245 5.45 -2.57 5.94
C LEU A 245 4.45 -2.91 4.84
N TYR A 246 3.15 -2.83 5.14
CA TYR A 246 2.11 -3.13 4.15
C TYR A 246 2.20 -2.23 2.93
N LYS A 247 2.40 -0.91 3.11
CA LYS A 247 2.54 0.02 1.98
C LYS A 247 3.72 -0.34 1.08
N LYS A 248 4.87 -0.70 1.66
CA LYS A 248 6.07 -1.10 0.93
C LYS A 248 5.87 -2.36 0.09
N HIS A 249 5.04 -3.28 0.58
CA HIS A 249 4.75 -4.55 -0.10
C HIS A 249 3.37 -4.59 -0.76
N SER A 250 2.69 -3.44 -0.83
CA SER A 250 1.29 -3.35 -1.28
C SER A 250 1.07 -3.88 -2.70
N ASN A 251 2.08 -3.80 -3.57
CA ASN A 251 1.98 -4.36 -4.92
C ASN A 251 1.96 -5.89 -4.93
N SER A 252 2.70 -6.53 -4.03
CA SER A 252 2.61 -7.97 -3.78
C SER A 252 1.30 -8.36 -3.09
N PHE A 253 0.58 -7.40 -2.49
CA PHE A 253 -0.76 -7.62 -1.94
C PHE A 253 -1.91 -7.30 -2.91
N LYS A 254 -1.64 -6.63 -4.05
CA LYS A 254 -2.62 -6.31 -5.10
C LYS A 254 -2.89 -7.52 -6.02
N LEU A 255 -2.78 -8.72 -5.46
CA LEU A 255 -2.78 -10.00 -6.16
C LEU A 255 -4.12 -10.42 -6.77
N TYR A 256 -5.12 -9.56 -6.96
CA TYR A 256 -6.30 -9.97 -7.74
C TYR A 256 -6.92 -8.80 -8.50
N ALA A 257 -6.64 -8.72 -9.80
CA ALA A 257 -7.35 -7.85 -10.72
C ALA A 257 -8.07 -8.72 -11.76
N ASP A 258 -9.37 -8.50 -11.83
CA ASP A 258 -10.21 -8.63 -13.02
C ASP A 258 -10.68 -10.04 -13.44
N LYS A 259 -11.05 -10.88 -12.47
CA LYS A 259 -12.24 -11.71 -12.71
C LYS A 259 -13.41 -11.03 -12.00
N TYR A 260 -14.19 -10.27 -12.76
CA TYR A 260 -15.61 -10.20 -12.47
C TYR A 260 -16.11 -11.64 -12.62
N SER A 261 -16.12 -12.42 -11.54
CA SER A 261 -16.96 -13.62 -11.49
C SER A 261 -18.33 -13.15 -11.93
N GLY A 262 -18.95 -13.72 -12.96
CA GLY A 262 -20.26 -13.25 -13.43
C GLY A 262 -21.22 -13.10 -12.25
N ILE A 263 -21.40 -11.87 -11.79
CA ILE A 263 -22.14 -11.57 -10.56
C ILE A 263 -23.60 -11.51 -10.98
N TYR A 264 -24.35 -12.56 -10.68
CA TYR A 264 -25.79 -12.57 -10.90
C TYR A 264 -26.49 -12.11 -9.63
N LEU A 265 -26.57 -10.78 -9.45
CA LEU A 265 -27.52 -10.21 -8.49
C LEU A 265 -28.94 -10.64 -8.86
N SER A 266 -29.76 -10.91 -7.86
CA SER A 266 -31.19 -11.11 -8.14
C SER A 266 -31.78 -9.85 -8.79
N PRO A 267 -32.83 -9.95 -9.63
CA PRO A 267 -33.45 -8.78 -10.25
C PRO A 267 -33.83 -7.67 -9.26
N LYS A 268 -34.22 -8.06 -8.03
CA LYS A 268 -34.53 -7.11 -6.95
C LYS A 268 -33.29 -6.36 -6.46
N ALA A 269 -32.19 -7.07 -6.18
CA ALA A 269 -30.95 -6.46 -5.77
C ALA A 269 -30.36 -5.58 -6.88
N SER A 270 -30.44 -6.05 -8.13
CA SER A 270 -30.03 -5.29 -9.32
C SER A 270 -30.85 -4.01 -9.48
N SER A 271 -32.18 -4.08 -9.34
CA SER A 271 -33.05 -2.90 -9.41
C SER A 271 -32.76 -1.89 -8.28
N ALA A 272 -32.60 -2.36 -7.04
CA ALA A 272 -32.24 -1.49 -5.93
C ALA A 272 -30.88 -0.80 -6.14
N LEU A 273 -29.89 -1.56 -6.64
CA LEU A 273 -28.58 -1.02 -6.97
C LEU A 273 -28.66 0.05 -8.07
N SER A 274 -29.40 -0.22 -9.15
CA SER A 274 -29.59 0.74 -10.24
C SER A 274 -30.20 2.03 -9.72
N SER A 275 -31.31 1.94 -8.96
CA SER A 275 -31.96 3.13 -8.39
C SER A 275 -31.05 3.89 -7.43
N ALA A 276 -30.24 3.21 -6.63
CA ALA A 276 -29.28 3.87 -5.75
C ALA A 276 -28.17 4.59 -6.53
N LEU A 277 -27.68 4.00 -7.63
CA LEU A 277 -26.70 4.61 -8.51
C LEU A 277 -27.25 5.85 -9.21
N ASP A 278 -28.51 5.81 -9.66
CA ASP A 278 -29.19 6.98 -10.24
C ASP A 278 -29.21 8.15 -9.24
N TYR A 279 -29.65 7.90 -8.00
CA TYR A 279 -29.62 8.93 -6.94
C TYR A 279 -28.21 9.40 -6.59
N SER A 280 -27.21 8.52 -6.62
CA SER A 280 -25.82 8.92 -6.39
C SER A 280 -25.27 9.81 -7.51
N GLY A 281 -25.67 9.58 -8.76
CA GLY A 281 -25.31 10.42 -9.90
C GLY A 281 -25.92 11.82 -9.83
N GLU A 282 -27.05 11.96 -9.15
CA GLU A 282 -27.71 13.24 -8.82
C GLU A 282 -27.15 13.92 -7.55
N ASP A 283 -26.00 13.47 -7.04
CA ASP A 283 -25.42 13.90 -5.75
C ASP A 283 -26.36 13.69 -4.53
N ASN A 284 -27.35 12.81 -4.63
CA ASN A 284 -28.31 12.49 -3.57
C ASN A 284 -27.96 11.19 -2.83
N TYR A 285 -26.83 11.22 -2.12
CA TYR A 285 -26.29 10.05 -1.41
C TYR A 285 -27.23 9.52 -0.30
N GLU A 286 -28.03 10.39 0.32
CA GLU A 286 -28.97 9.97 1.38
C GLU A 286 -30.11 9.11 0.83
N LYS A 287 -30.69 9.50 -0.31
CA LYS A 287 -31.68 8.65 -0.99
C LYS A 287 -31.05 7.37 -1.52
N ALA A 288 -29.85 7.45 -2.09
CA ALA A 288 -29.13 6.26 -2.56
C ALA A 288 -28.95 5.22 -1.44
N VAL A 289 -28.52 5.67 -0.26
CA VAL A 289 -28.38 4.84 0.94
C VAL A 289 -29.72 4.26 1.38
N GLN A 290 -30.77 5.09 1.49
CA GLN A 290 -32.09 4.64 1.92
C GLN A 290 -32.68 3.55 1.01
N VAL A 291 -32.47 3.66 -0.31
CA VAL A 291 -32.90 2.64 -1.28
C VAL A 291 -32.24 1.29 -0.98
N LEU A 292 -30.92 1.28 -0.75
CA LEU A 292 -30.17 0.06 -0.45
C LEU A 292 -30.51 -0.52 0.93
N GLU A 293 -30.66 0.32 1.95
CA GLU A 293 -31.09 -0.11 3.29
C GLU A 293 -32.50 -0.72 3.26
N THR A 294 -33.42 -0.11 2.51
CA THR A 294 -34.77 -0.66 2.30
C THR A 294 -34.71 -2.01 1.60
N ALA A 295 -33.87 -2.16 0.59
CA ALA A 295 -33.69 -3.42 -0.11
C ALA A 295 -33.15 -4.53 0.81
N LEU A 296 -32.17 -4.22 1.67
CA LEU A 296 -31.61 -5.16 2.65
C LEU A 296 -32.65 -5.72 3.65
N ASN A 297 -33.66 -4.92 3.98
CA ASN A 297 -34.74 -5.29 4.89
C ASN A 297 -35.84 -6.15 4.24
N GLN A 298 -35.79 -6.37 2.92
CA GLN A 298 -36.82 -7.16 2.25
C GLN A 298 -36.74 -8.65 2.60
N PRO A 299 -37.88 -9.30 2.88
CA PRO A 299 -37.91 -10.75 3.03
C PRO A 299 -37.54 -11.42 1.70
N LYS A 300 -36.72 -12.48 1.77
CA LYS A 300 -36.27 -13.33 0.64
C LYS A 300 -35.10 -12.80 -0.21
N MET A 301 -34.30 -11.87 0.29
CA MET A 301 -33.01 -11.55 -0.36
C MET A 301 -31.97 -12.65 -0.09
N THR A 302 -31.22 -13.05 -1.11
CA THR A 302 -30.18 -14.09 -0.97
C THR A 302 -29.06 -13.59 -0.06
N ARG A 303 -28.30 -14.52 0.55
CA ARG A 303 -27.13 -14.12 1.35
C ARG A 303 -26.15 -13.29 0.50
N TYR A 304 -25.95 -13.69 -0.76
CA TYR A 304 -25.03 -13.03 -1.68
C TYR A 304 -25.46 -11.60 -1.99
N ASP A 305 -26.74 -11.41 -2.37
CA ASP A 305 -27.29 -10.07 -2.60
C ASP A 305 -27.08 -9.18 -1.37
N LYS A 306 -27.34 -9.70 -0.16
CA LYS A 306 -27.11 -8.93 1.07
C LYS A 306 -25.64 -8.54 1.25
N ALA A 307 -24.71 -9.48 1.05
CA ALA A 307 -23.28 -9.19 1.18
C ALA A 307 -22.84 -8.11 0.18
N TYR A 308 -23.28 -8.24 -1.08
CA TYR A 308 -22.97 -7.30 -2.13
C TYR A 308 -23.58 -5.92 -1.89
N LEU A 309 -24.85 -5.83 -1.51
CA LEU A 309 -25.48 -4.54 -1.20
C LEU A 309 -24.85 -3.86 0.03
N ASN A 310 -24.44 -4.62 1.05
CA ASN A 310 -23.67 -4.08 2.18
C ASN A 310 -22.30 -3.53 1.72
N GLN A 311 -21.61 -4.21 0.81
CA GLN A 311 -20.38 -3.70 0.19
C GLN A 311 -20.63 -2.38 -0.55
N ILE A 312 -21.69 -2.28 -1.34
CA ILE A 312 -22.03 -1.04 -2.05
C ILE A 312 -22.38 0.09 -1.07
N LEU A 313 -23.16 -0.20 -0.02
CA LEU A 313 -23.47 0.78 1.03
C LEU A 313 -22.22 1.34 1.70
N ALA A 314 -21.26 0.47 2.03
CA ALA A 314 -19.98 0.90 2.59
C ALA A 314 -19.22 1.82 1.62
N LEU A 315 -19.19 1.51 0.31
CA LEU A 315 -18.55 2.35 -0.70
C LEU A 315 -19.23 3.72 -0.85
N MET A 316 -20.56 3.75 -0.89
CA MET A 316 -21.34 4.99 -1.01
C MET A 316 -21.15 5.89 0.21
N TRP A 317 -21.24 5.32 1.42
CA TRP A 317 -20.94 6.06 2.65
C TRP A 317 -19.49 6.51 2.70
N GLY A 318 -18.52 5.66 2.36
CA GLY A 318 -17.10 6.03 2.33
C GLY A 318 -16.82 7.21 1.39
N ASN A 319 -17.49 7.25 0.22
CA ASN A 319 -17.36 8.36 -0.73
C ASN A 319 -18.00 9.67 -0.25
N LYS A 320 -19.08 9.60 0.55
CA LYS A 320 -19.66 10.78 1.22
C LYS A 320 -18.70 11.34 2.27
N VAL A 321 -18.04 10.46 3.02
CA VAL A 321 -17.23 10.80 4.20
C VAL A 321 -15.76 10.99 3.80
N LYS A 322 -15.48 11.85 2.80
CA LYS A 322 -14.16 12.00 2.15
C LYS A 322 -12.96 12.20 3.08
N ASN A 323 -13.20 12.60 4.34
CA ASN A 323 -12.16 12.85 5.35
C ASN A 323 -12.29 12.04 6.65
N PHE A 324 -13.34 11.21 6.80
CA PHE A 324 -13.60 10.49 8.07
C PHE A 324 -13.73 11.39 9.31
N ASP A 325 -14.17 12.64 9.12
CA ASP A 325 -14.25 13.65 10.20
C ASP A 325 -15.38 13.36 11.22
N ASP A 326 -16.45 12.65 10.81
CA ASP A 326 -17.54 12.22 11.72
C ASP A 326 -17.36 10.77 12.16
N PRO A 327 -17.04 10.51 13.45
CA PRO A 327 -16.89 9.16 13.99
C PRO A 327 -18.12 8.27 13.82
N ASN A 328 -19.34 8.83 13.79
CA ASN A 328 -20.56 8.06 13.62
C ASN A 328 -20.69 7.51 12.20
N ASP A 329 -20.28 8.29 11.20
CA ASP A 329 -20.31 7.84 9.82
C ASP A 329 -19.21 6.80 9.55
N VAL A 330 -18.02 6.95 10.16
CA VAL A 330 -16.98 5.91 10.14
C VAL A 330 -17.51 4.58 10.69
N LYS A 331 -18.21 4.62 11.85
CA LYS A 331 -18.83 3.42 12.44
C LYS A 331 -19.86 2.77 11.52
N LYS A 332 -20.66 3.55 10.79
CA LYS A 332 -21.61 3.01 9.82
C LYS A 332 -20.90 2.29 8.67
N VAL A 333 -19.85 2.90 8.09
CA VAL A 333 -19.06 2.27 7.02
C VAL A 333 -18.46 0.96 7.51
N ILE A 334 -17.84 0.95 8.69
CA ILE A 334 -17.27 -0.25 9.33
C ILE A 334 -18.33 -1.35 9.46
N ASN A 335 -19.50 -1.03 10.03
CA ASN A 335 -20.59 -1.99 10.21
C ASN A 335 -21.06 -2.62 8.89
N TYR A 336 -21.16 -1.84 7.82
CA TYR A 336 -21.53 -2.37 6.50
C TYR A 336 -20.44 -3.28 5.92
N GLN A 337 -19.16 -2.93 6.07
CA GLN A 337 -18.06 -3.79 5.61
C GLN A 337 -17.95 -5.08 6.44
N GLU A 338 -18.07 -5.02 7.77
CA GLU A 338 -18.09 -6.19 8.65
C GLU A 338 -19.24 -7.14 8.26
N LYS A 339 -20.45 -6.62 8.00
CA LYS A 339 -21.59 -7.42 7.53
C LYS A 339 -21.33 -8.08 6.17
N ALA A 340 -20.69 -7.37 5.24
CA ALA A 340 -20.35 -7.92 3.93
C ALA A 340 -19.33 -9.07 4.05
N LEU A 341 -18.28 -8.88 4.87
CA LEU A 341 -17.24 -9.89 5.11
C LEU A 341 -17.76 -11.09 5.91
N ALA A 342 -18.57 -10.87 6.94
CA ALA A 342 -19.15 -11.93 7.78
C ALA A 342 -20.03 -12.90 6.99
N ALA A 343 -20.53 -12.49 5.82
CA ALA A 343 -21.31 -13.38 4.96
C ALA A 343 -20.48 -14.54 4.40
N ASN A 344 -19.15 -14.36 4.24
CA ASN A 344 -18.18 -15.32 3.72
C ASN A 344 -18.58 -16.00 2.39
N ILE A 345 -19.05 -15.18 1.43
CA ILE A 345 -19.58 -15.63 0.13
C ILE A 345 -19.16 -14.70 -1.02
N LEU A 346 -18.46 -13.60 -0.71
CA LEU A 346 -17.90 -12.73 -1.72
C LEU A 346 -16.68 -13.41 -2.35
N GLY A 347 -16.40 -13.07 -3.60
CA GLY A 347 -15.19 -13.58 -4.27
C GLY A 347 -13.92 -13.16 -3.50
N PRO A 348 -12.80 -13.89 -3.65
CA PRO A 348 -11.55 -13.56 -2.99
C PRO A 348 -11.09 -12.10 -3.24
N VAL A 349 -11.32 -11.60 -4.46
CA VAL A 349 -10.98 -10.23 -4.86
C VAL A 349 -11.75 -9.17 -4.06
N ASP A 350 -13.07 -9.33 -3.98
CA ASP A 350 -13.94 -8.38 -3.29
C ASP A 350 -13.74 -8.44 -1.78
N THR A 351 -13.60 -9.66 -1.24
CA THR A 351 -13.24 -9.90 0.15
C THR A 351 -11.95 -9.16 0.50
N ARG A 352 -10.87 -9.36 -0.27
CA ARG A 352 -9.58 -8.72 -0.03
C ARG A 352 -9.65 -7.20 -0.13
N LYS A 353 -10.34 -6.66 -1.14
CA LYS A 353 -10.54 -5.20 -1.27
C LYS A 353 -11.26 -4.63 -0.06
N LEU A 354 -12.32 -5.31 0.40
CA LEU A 354 -13.06 -4.92 1.60
C LEU A 354 -12.19 -4.99 2.86
N GLU A 355 -11.42 -6.06 3.05
CA GLU A 355 -10.50 -6.18 4.20
C GLU A 355 -9.45 -5.05 4.22
N ILE A 356 -8.88 -4.69 3.06
CA ILE A 356 -7.90 -3.59 2.97
C ILE A 356 -8.57 -2.25 3.32
N GLN A 357 -9.78 -2.01 2.82
CA GLN A 357 -10.53 -0.79 3.15
C GLN A 357 -10.91 -0.76 4.64
N LEU A 358 -11.36 -1.89 5.18
CA LEU A 358 -11.75 -2.01 6.58
C LEU A 358 -10.56 -1.80 7.51
N ALA A 359 -9.39 -2.31 7.18
CA ALA A 359 -8.16 -2.04 7.91
C ALA A 359 -7.83 -0.53 7.91
N GLN A 360 -8.03 0.17 6.80
CA GLN A 360 -7.82 1.63 6.77
C GLN A 360 -8.81 2.37 7.68
N LEU A 361 -10.07 1.91 7.75
CA LEU A 361 -11.07 2.48 8.64
C LEU A 361 -10.72 2.23 10.11
N TYR A 362 -10.34 1.01 10.49
CA TYR A 362 -9.90 0.71 11.86
C TYR A 362 -8.68 1.54 12.27
N PHE A 363 -7.72 1.71 11.36
CA PHE A 363 -6.58 2.58 11.61
C PHE A 363 -7.01 4.05 11.82
N ALA A 364 -7.93 4.54 10.99
CA ALA A 364 -8.44 5.92 11.08
C ALA A 364 -9.29 6.16 12.32
N SER A 365 -10.05 5.18 12.77
CA SER A 365 -10.85 5.22 14.00
C SER A 365 -10.06 4.88 15.26
N GLU A 366 -8.75 4.69 15.15
CA GLU A 366 -7.85 4.26 16.22
C GLU A 366 -8.25 2.93 16.90
N ASP A 367 -8.99 2.06 16.20
CA ASP A 367 -9.28 0.70 16.64
C ASP A 367 -8.09 -0.21 16.29
N THR A 368 -7.01 -0.03 17.05
CA THR A 368 -5.71 -0.59 16.72
C THR A 368 -5.66 -2.11 16.79
N ASP A 369 -6.45 -2.73 17.66
CA ASP A 369 -6.44 -4.18 17.84
C ASP A 369 -7.15 -4.87 16.67
N LYS A 370 -8.33 -4.38 16.27
CA LYS A 370 -8.99 -4.84 15.04
C LYS A 370 -8.14 -4.57 13.80
N TYR A 371 -7.48 -3.42 13.73
CA TYR A 371 -6.53 -3.12 12.66
C TYR A 371 -5.40 -4.15 12.59
N LEU A 372 -4.68 -4.37 13.69
CA LEU A 372 -3.55 -5.28 13.75
C LEU A 372 -3.97 -6.71 13.43
N SER A 373 -5.07 -7.19 14.00
CA SER A 373 -5.58 -8.53 13.70
C SER A 373 -5.95 -8.70 12.23
N LEU A 374 -6.62 -7.72 11.62
CA LEU A 374 -6.98 -7.79 10.20
C LEU A 374 -5.74 -7.74 9.30
N MET A 375 -4.78 -6.87 9.62
CA MET A 375 -3.50 -6.81 8.91
C MET A 375 -2.72 -8.13 9.01
N ALA A 376 -2.73 -8.80 10.17
CA ALA A 376 -2.05 -10.09 10.33
C ALA A 376 -2.62 -11.15 9.39
N SER A 377 -3.96 -11.23 9.28
CA SER A 377 -4.63 -12.08 8.27
C SER A 377 -4.19 -11.71 6.87
N LEU A 378 -4.15 -10.41 6.56
CA LEU A 378 -3.72 -9.91 5.26
C LEU A 378 -2.27 -10.31 4.92
N PHE A 379 -1.36 -10.31 5.90
CA PHE A 379 0.03 -10.75 5.74
C PHE A 379 0.14 -12.28 5.60
N GLN A 380 -0.58 -13.06 6.40
CA GLN A 380 -0.55 -14.53 6.34
C GLN A 380 -1.09 -15.10 5.03
N GLN A 381 -2.03 -14.42 4.39
CA GLN A 381 -2.53 -14.82 3.07
C GLN A 381 -1.52 -14.55 1.93
N ASN A 382 -0.34 -13.99 2.22
CA ASN A 382 0.69 -13.69 1.23
C ASN A 382 2.00 -14.41 1.57
N ASP A 383 2.14 -15.64 1.06
CA ASP A 383 3.28 -16.51 1.33
C ASP A 383 4.60 -16.03 0.68
N GLU A 384 4.57 -14.99 -0.16
CA GLU A 384 5.75 -14.57 -0.94
C GLU A 384 6.75 -13.70 -0.15
N ILE A 385 6.35 -13.15 1.00
CA ILE A 385 7.10 -12.08 1.69
C ILE A 385 7.08 -12.22 3.22
N SER A 386 8.22 -12.62 3.79
CA SER A 386 8.45 -12.66 5.24
C SER A 386 9.00 -11.33 5.76
N VAL A 387 8.10 -10.47 6.23
CA VAL A 387 8.42 -9.10 6.72
C VAL A 387 7.99 -8.84 8.17
N ILE A 388 7.24 -9.75 8.77
CA ILE A 388 6.87 -9.76 10.19
C ILE A 388 7.12 -11.19 10.69
N PRO A 389 7.77 -11.38 11.86
CA PRO A 389 7.94 -12.71 12.45
C PRO A 389 6.60 -13.45 12.60
N GLN A 390 6.55 -14.74 12.27
CA GLN A 390 5.32 -15.54 12.33
C GLN A 390 4.67 -15.54 13.73
N GLU A 391 5.48 -15.65 14.78
CA GLU A 391 5.06 -15.53 16.17
C GLU A 391 4.33 -14.20 16.47
N THR A 392 4.76 -13.11 15.85
CA THR A 392 4.15 -11.78 15.99
C THR A 392 2.85 -11.68 15.20
N LEU A 393 2.78 -12.27 14.00
CA LEU A 393 1.51 -12.39 13.26
C LEU A 393 0.47 -13.17 14.08
N ASN A 394 0.89 -14.26 14.72
CA ASN A 394 0.01 -15.05 15.59
C ASN A 394 -0.49 -14.24 16.80
N ALA A 395 0.39 -13.46 17.44
CA ALA A 395 -0.02 -12.57 18.53
C ALA A 395 -1.00 -11.49 18.08
N MET A 396 -0.80 -10.92 16.90
CA MET A 396 -1.72 -9.92 16.32
C MET A 396 -3.11 -10.51 16.05
N LEU A 397 -3.19 -11.74 15.55
CA LEU A 397 -4.47 -12.45 15.34
C LEU A 397 -5.21 -12.74 16.64
N ALA A 398 -4.48 -13.00 17.72
CA ALA A 398 -5.07 -13.30 19.02
C ALA A 398 -5.79 -12.10 19.66
N LEU A 399 -5.53 -10.87 19.20
CA LEU A 399 -6.14 -9.65 19.74
C LEU A 399 -7.67 -9.64 19.59
N ASN A 400 -8.18 -10.07 18.44
CA ASN A 400 -9.64 -10.15 18.22
C ASN A 400 -10.31 -11.18 19.14
N LYS A 401 -9.61 -12.26 19.49
CA LYS A 401 -10.14 -13.30 20.39
C LYS A 401 -10.23 -12.78 21.82
N GLN A 402 -9.19 -12.09 22.29
CA GLN A 402 -9.15 -11.50 23.64
C GLN A 402 -10.25 -10.46 23.84
N GLN A 403 -10.53 -9.66 22.81
CA GLN A 403 -11.59 -8.64 22.88
C GLN A 403 -12.98 -9.28 22.95
N ALA A 404 -13.25 -10.31 22.13
CA ALA A 404 -14.51 -11.05 22.19
C ALA A 404 -14.74 -11.72 23.56
N ASP A 405 -13.69 -12.31 24.15
CA ASP A 405 -13.77 -12.92 25.48
C ASP A 405 -14.03 -11.87 26.57
N SER A 406 -13.44 -10.67 26.46
CA SER A 406 -13.66 -9.56 27.40
C SER A 406 -15.07 -8.96 27.31
N ASP A 407 -15.63 -8.84 26.10
CA ASP A 407 -16.99 -8.32 25.88
C ASP A 407 -18.05 -9.29 26.44
N ILE A 408 -17.83 -10.60 26.32
CA ILE A 408 -18.68 -11.63 26.93
C ILE A 408 -18.63 -11.55 28.45
N ALA A 409 -17.42 -11.40 29.03
CA ALA A 409 -17.24 -11.30 30.47
C ALA A 409 -17.85 -10.02 31.06
N ALA A 410 -17.84 -8.90 30.32
CA ALA A 410 -18.45 -7.64 30.75
C ALA A 410 -19.99 -7.62 30.62
N ALA A 411 -20.56 -8.52 29.82
CA ALA A 411 -22.00 -8.66 29.62
C ALA A 411 -22.65 -9.67 30.60
N GLN A 412 -21.83 -10.41 31.34
CA GLN A 412 -22.23 -11.32 32.43
C GLN A 412 -22.15 -10.59 33.77
#